data_AF-A0A1Z9FPX6-F1
#
_entry.id   AF-A0A1Z9FPX6-F1
#
_cell.length_a   1.000
_cell.length_b   1.000
_cell.length_c   1.000
_cell.angle_alpha   90.00
_cell.angle_beta   90.00
_cell.angle_gamma   90.00
#
_symmetry.space_group_name_H-M   'P 1'
#
loop_
_entity.id
_entity.type
_entity.pdbx_description
1 polymer ?
#
loop_
_entity_poly.entity_id
_entity_poly.type
_entity_poly.pdbx_seq_one_letter_code
_entity_poly.pdbx_strand_id
1 'polypeptide(L)'
;MGTNSYLTFGGGATTYSGIDENTPNFPKVMVTAEDCSCQRIFYGTSGTVGSRIYRLVWEGNASTSGTLGSPTIRYEYKFYEATPTQIDLTVEQNGNKQSTGSFSTAQLNGWGFIAGQRIPVRVAALDADIEDAIDEGVITIGAAGNGQWKHDVPGGPDWDNTFEMSGNTYYYMRGTSPTANDDNVNGTYDIPNICVGATDTGLTLDTDSVRKDRKVSFSDCGPGVDVYAPGTSIMSVLNTSYSGGGTTDPRSGSLPSYKIGKISGTSMASPQVAGLVACLMETYPHYTQEQAKAYLISKWAVQGQLYDATSTEDPTDTDDLQGSPNVHVKYNFERSIDGAMHPKKDYNLRPTTGALYPRAKRTVRKRPPE
;
A
#
# COMPACT_ATOMS: atom_id res chain seq x y z
N MET A 1 -14.48 4.69 -28.75
CA MET A 1 -13.60 5.64 -28.05
C MET A 1 -14.27 7.00 -28.08
N GLY A 2 -14.29 7.72 -26.96
CA GLY A 2 -14.92 9.04 -26.81
C GLY A 2 -13.96 10.06 -26.21
N THR A 3 -14.51 11.08 -25.56
CA THR A 3 -13.79 12.15 -24.84
C THR A 3 -12.89 11.62 -23.72
N ASN A 4 -13.42 10.72 -22.89
CA ASN A 4 -12.70 10.09 -21.78
C ASN A 4 -12.44 8.64 -22.19
N SER A 5 -11.35 8.42 -22.91
CA SER A 5 -11.11 7.19 -23.68
C SER A 5 -10.13 6.26 -23.00
N TYR A 6 -10.52 5.00 -22.89
CA TYR A 6 -9.72 3.91 -22.36
C TYR A 6 -9.69 2.76 -23.37
N LEU A 7 -8.60 1.99 -23.37
CA LEU A 7 -8.49 0.72 -24.07
C LEU A 7 -8.70 -0.41 -23.06
N THR A 8 -9.60 -1.35 -23.34
CA THR A 8 -9.86 -2.52 -22.47
C THR A 8 -9.32 -3.79 -23.09
N PHE A 9 -8.92 -4.74 -22.26
CA PHE A 9 -8.44 -6.05 -22.68
C PHE A 9 -9.42 -7.15 -22.26
N GLY A 10 -9.55 -8.19 -23.09
CA GLY A 10 -10.41 -9.35 -22.81
C GLY A 10 -11.92 -9.13 -22.98
N GLY A 11 -12.37 -7.88 -23.13
CA GLY A 11 -13.77 -7.54 -23.37
C GLY A 11 -13.95 -6.08 -23.79
N GLY A 12 -15.15 -5.73 -24.25
CA GLY A 12 -15.53 -4.34 -24.50
C GLY A 12 -16.30 -3.75 -23.32
N ALA A 13 -16.22 -2.43 -23.14
CA ALA A 13 -17.03 -1.72 -22.15
C ALA A 13 -17.79 -0.55 -22.79
N THR A 14 -18.97 -0.26 -22.22
CA THR A 14 -19.85 0.84 -22.64
C THR A 14 -19.92 1.96 -21.61
N THR A 15 -19.20 1.85 -20.49
CA THR A 15 -19.17 2.86 -19.44
C THR A 15 -18.61 4.17 -19.97
N TYR A 16 -19.35 5.25 -19.81
CA TYR A 16 -19.03 6.58 -20.35
C TYR A 16 -18.97 7.69 -19.29
N SER A 17 -19.25 7.37 -18.02
CA SER A 17 -19.26 8.31 -16.89
C SER A 17 -18.78 7.61 -15.62
N GLY A 18 -18.17 8.35 -14.69
CA GLY A 18 -17.58 7.78 -13.47
C GLY A 18 -16.47 6.78 -13.83
N ILE A 19 -15.64 7.16 -14.80
CA ILE A 19 -14.52 6.33 -15.24
C ILE A 19 -13.36 6.61 -14.28
N ASP A 20 -12.83 5.53 -13.71
CA ASP A 20 -11.71 5.54 -12.77
C ASP A 20 -10.89 4.25 -12.96
N GLU A 21 -9.88 4.05 -12.12
CA GLU A 21 -9.01 2.88 -12.17
C GLU A 21 -9.75 1.55 -11.97
N ASN A 22 -10.90 1.58 -11.27
CA ASN A 22 -11.74 0.42 -10.99
C ASN A 22 -12.92 0.26 -11.98
N THR A 23 -13.24 1.31 -12.73
CA THR A 23 -14.47 1.44 -13.52
C THR A 23 -14.17 1.85 -14.96
N PRO A 24 -14.47 1.01 -15.98
CA PRO A 24 -15.14 -0.29 -15.89
C PRO A 24 -14.26 -1.38 -15.27
N ASN A 25 -14.79 -2.48 -14.74
CA ASN A 25 -13.94 -3.53 -14.16
C ASN A 25 -13.33 -4.45 -15.24
N PHE A 26 -12.33 -3.94 -15.96
CA PHE A 26 -11.55 -4.64 -16.97
C PHE A 26 -10.10 -4.19 -16.86
N PRO A 27 -9.11 -5.08 -17.12
CA PRO A 27 -7.76 -4.62 -17.41
C PRO A 27 -7.81 -3.57 -18.52
N LYS A 28 -7.24 -2.39 -18.27
CA LYS A 28 -7.35 -1.24 -19.15
C LYS A 28 -6.10 -0.38 -19.16
N VAL A 29 -5.98 0.43 -20.21
CA VAL A 29 -5.09 1.59 -20.25
C VAL A 29 -5.93 2.85 -20.34
N MET A 30 -5.66 3.79 -19.44
CA MET A 30 -6.25 5.13 -19.45
C MET A 30 -5.16 6.14 -19.77
N VAL A 31 -5.36 6.95 -20.82
CA VAL A 31 -4.39 8.00 -21.21
C VAL A 31 -4.85 9.36 -20.69
N THR A 32 -6.16 9.54 -20.53
CA THR A 32 -6.80 10.78 -20.05
C THR A 32 -8.03 10.41 -19.23
N ALA A 33 -8.07 10.83 -17.95
CA ALA A 33 -9.22 10.58 -17.07
C ALA A 33 -10.08 11.84 -16.83
N GLU A 34 -9.59 13.03 -17.17
CA GLU A 34 -10.36 14.28 -17.05
C GLU A 34 -11.28 14.50 -18.25
N ASP A 35 -12.20 15.46 -18.12
CA ASP A 35 -13.13 15.91 -19.17
C ASP A 35 -12.37 16.54 -20.35
N CYS A 36 -11.88 15.66 -21.22
CA CYS A 36 -11.23 16.01 -22.46
C CYS A 36 -12.25 16.13 -23.59
N SER A 37 -11.83 16.63 -24.74
CA SER A 37 -12.66 16.63 -25.95
C SER A 37 -11.94 15.86 -27.04
N CYS A 38 -12.68 15.01 -27.75
CA CYS A 38 -12.17 14.22 -28.85
C CYS A 38 -12.55 14.92 -30.16
N GLN A 39 -11.58 15.44 -30.90
CA GLN A 39 -11.84 16.06 -32.20
C GLN A 39 -11.71 15.07 -33.34
N ARG A 40 -10.82 14.07 -33.22
CA ARG A 40 -10.55 13.16 -34.31
C ARG A 40 -10.08 11.80 -33.80
N ILE A 41 -10.68 10.74 -34.33
CA ILE A 41 -10.19 9.37 -34.21
C ILE A 41 -9.96 8.87 -35.62
N PHE A 42 -8.78 8.35 -35.89
CA PHE A 42 -8.50 7.69 -37.16
C PHE A 42 -7.74 6.41 -36.94
N TYR A 43 -8.00 5.45 -37.82
CA TYR A 43 -7.39 4.14 -37.78
C TYR A 43 -6.87 3.78 -39.16
N GLY A 44 -5.86 2.93 -39.20
CA GLY A 44 -5.22 2.54 -40.44
C GLY A 44 -4.45 1.25 -40.28
N THR A 45 -4.00 0.71 -41.41
CA THR A 45 -3.14 -0.46 -41.43
C THR A 45 -1.93 -0.16 -42.30
N SER A 46 -0.77 -0.67 -41.92
CA SER A 46 0.45 -0.60 -42.73
C SER A 46 1.14 -1.96 -42.73
N GLY A 47 2.03 -2.19 -43.69
CA GLY A 47 2.73 -3.47 -43.85
C GLY A 47 2.00 -4.46 -44.76
N THR A 48 2.48 -5.69 -44.77
CA THR A 48 1.97 -6.79 -45.60
C THR A 48 1.36 -7.87 -44.73
N VAL A 49 0.51 -8.74 -45.30
CA VAL A 49 -0.08 -9.88 -44.58
C VAL A 49 0.99 -10.67 -43.82
N GLY A 50 0.75 -10.93 -42.53
CA GLY A 50 1.68 -11.58 -41.61
C GLY A 50 2.61 -10.62 -40.86
N SER A 51 2.68 -9.35 -41.27
CA SER A 51 3.46 -8.28 -40.64
C SER A 51 2.70 -6.96 -40.53
N ARG A 52 1.36 -6.99 -40.65
CA ARG A 52 0.56 -5.76 -40.55
C ARG A 52 0.65 -5.14 -39.17
N ILE A 53 0.69 -3.81 -39.17
CA ILE A 53 0.52 -3.00 -37.97
C ILE A 53 -0.80 -2.25 -38.11
N TYR A 54 -1.74 -2.54 -37.22
CA TYR A 54 -2.99 -1.82 -37.08
C TYR A 54 -2.77 -0.65 -36.14
N ARG A 55 -3.15 0.56 -36.59
CA ARG A 55 -2.95 1.81 -35.85
C ARG A 55 -4.29 2.42 -35.52
N LEU A 56 -4.38 2.96 -34.33
CA LEU A 56 -5.51 3.74 -33.86
C LEU A 56 -4.98 4.98 -33.18
N VAL A 57 -5.25 6.13 -33.79
CA VAL A 57 -4.82 7.43 -33.27
C VAL A 57 -6.04 8.16 -32.73
N TRP A 58 -5.87 8.71 -31.54
CA TRP A 58 -6.81 9.61 -30.90
C TRP A 58 -6.19 11.00 -30.79
N GLU A 59 -6.97 12.00 -31.15
CA GLU A 59 -6.60 13.40 -31.08
C GLU A 59 -7.71 14.20 -30.41
N GLY A 60 -7.29 14.99 -29.42
CA GLY A 60 -8.18 15.74 -28.58
C GLY A 60 -7.55 16.95 -27.91
N ASN A 61 -8.31 17.58 -27.03
CA ASN A 61 -7.84 18.65 -26.18
C ASN A 61 -8.09 18.36 -24.70
N ALA A 62 -7.17 18.85 -23.86
CA ALA A 62 -7.23 18.92 -22.39
C ALA A 62 -8.33 19.90 -21.88
N SER A 63 -9.54 19.78 -22.42
CA SER A 63 -10.68 20.65 -22.14
C SER A 63 -11.95 20.01 -22.73
N THR A 64 -13.11 20.39 -22.21
CA THR A 64 -14.44 19.98 -22.72
C THR A 64 -14.74 20.47 -24.14
N SER A 65 -13.86 21.30 -24.72
CA SER A 65 -13.94 21.74 -26.12
C SER A 65 -12.55 21.82 -26.77
N GLY A 66 -12.53 21.83 -28.10
CA GLY A 66 -11.27 21.82 -28.86
C GLY A 66 -11.47 22.14 -30.33
N THR A 67 -10.37 22.32 -31.06
CA THR A 67 -10.39 22.68 -32.49
C THR A 67 -9.82 21.56 -33.32
N LEU A 68 -10.57 21.09 -34.34
CA LEU A 68 -10.12 20.05 -35.25
C LEU A 68 -8.80 20.47 -35.93
N GLY A 69 -7.79 19.59 -35.86
CA GLY A 69 -6.47 19.85 -36.42
C GLY A 69 -5.49 20.54 -35.47
N SER A 70 -5.93 20.93 -34.26
CA SER A 70 -5.08 21.54 -33.23
C SER A 70 -5.16 20.79 -31.89
N PRO A 71 -4.85 19.48 -31.84
CA PRO A 71 -4.91 18.71 -30.61
C PRO A 71 -3.88 19.19 -29.59
N THR A 72 -4.25 19.20 -28.31
CA THR A 72 -3.30 19.30 -27.20
C THR A 72 -3.01 17.95 -26.56
N ILE A 73 -3.80 16.93 -26.89
CA ILE A 73 -3.58 15.56 -26.49
C ILE A 73 -3.63 14.70 -27.74
N ARG A 74 -2.61 13.87 -27.93
CA ARG A 74 -2.52 12.93 -29.02
C ARG A 74 -1.81 11.67 -28.56
N TYR A 75 -2.44 10.52 -28.80
CA TYR A 75 -1.84 9.22 -28.54
C TYR A 75 -2.20 8.21 -29.62
N GLU A 76 -1.33 7.21 -29.80
CA GLU A 76 -1.44 6.16 -30.81
C GLU A 76 -1.32 4.78 -30.16
N TYR A 77 -2.28 3.91 -30.46
CA TYR A 77 -2.17 2.46 -30.20
C TYR A 77 -1.71 1.74 -31.47
N LYS A 78 -0.73 0.84 -31.32
CA LYS A 78 -0.28 -0.09 -32.36
C LYS A 78 -0.55 -1.53 -31.93
N PHE A 79 -1.17 -2.28 -32.83
CA PHE A 79 -1.41 -3.71 -32.68
C PHE A 79 -0.68 -4.44 -33.81
N TYR A 80 0.06 -5.48 -33.47
CA TYR A 80 0.96 -6.18 -34.40
C TYR A 80 0.38 -7.53 -34.81
N GLU A 81 0.23 -7.77 -36.12
CA GLU A 81 -0.24 -9.06 -36.66
C GLU A 81 0.76 -10.19 -36.37
N ALA A 82 2.06 -9.89 -36.44
CA ALA A 82 3.13 -10.85 -36.17
C ALA A 82 3.25 -11.23 -34.69
N THR A 83 2.89 -10.31 -33.79
CA THR A 83 2.99 -10.47 -32.32
C THR A 83 1.70 -9.97 -31.64
N PRO A 84 0.59 -10.73 -31.74
CA PRO A 84 -0.73 -10.26 -31.27
C PRO A 84 -0.83 -9.99 -29.76
N THR A 85 0.12 -10.49 -28.97
CA THR A 85 0.22 -10.26 -27.53
C THR A 85 0.91 -8.94 -27.17
N GLN A 86 1.45 -8.23 -28.16
CA GLN A 86 2.10 -6.93 -27.97
C GLN A 86 1.18 -5.79 -28.42
N ILE A 87 1.10 -4.77 -27.58
CA ILE A 87 0.39 -3.52 -27.87
C ILE A 87 1.31 -2.38 -27.45
N ASP A 88 1.61 -1.47 -28.37
CA ASP A 88 2.37 -0.27 -28.04
C ASP A 88 1.42 0.93 -27.94
N LEU A 89 1.50 1.66 -26.83
CA LEU A 89 0.89 2.98 -26.68
C LEU A 89 2.00 4.04 -26.78
N THR A 90 1.87 4.95 -27.75
CA THR A 90 2.71 6.14 -27.84
C THR A 90 1.89 7.37 -27.48
N VAL A 91 2.23 8.04 -26.39
CA VAL A 91 1.66 9.35 -26.04
C VAL A 91 2.56 10.43 -26.65
N GLU A 92 2.14 10.97 -27.80
CA GLU A 92 2.92 11.97 -28.54
C GLU A 92 2.78 13.37 -27.93
N GLN A 93 1.59 13.66 -27.40
CA GLN A 93 1.30 14.92 -26.75
C GLN A 93 0.30 14.68 -25.63
N ASN A 94 0.55 15.24 -24.45
CA ASN A 94 -0.42 15.20 -23.36
C ASN A 94 -0.47 16.58 -22.69
N GLY A 95 -1.44 17.39 -23.09
CA GLY A 95 -1.70 18.71 -22.52
C GLY A 95 -2.09 18.66 -21.03
N ASN A 96 -2.44 17.49 -20.49
CA ASN A 96 -2.64 17.32 -19.05
C ASN A 96 -1.31 17.17 -18.28
N LYS A 97 -0.17 16.99 -18.97
CA LYS A 97 1.16 17.00 -18.33
C LYS A 97 1.48 18.43 -17.88
N GLN A 98 1.57 18.64 -16.57
CA GLN A 98 2.06 19.90 -16.01
C GLN A 98 3.57 19.81 -15.77
N SER A 99 4.38 20.48 -16.58
CA SER A 99 5.86 20.37 -16.54
C SER A 99 6.58 21.56 -15.92
N THR A 100 5.89 22.68 -15.67
CA THR A 100 6.49 23.91 -15.12
C THR A 100 5.43 24.75 -14.42
N GLY A 101 5.72 25.24 -13.21
CA GLY A 101 4.86 26.20 -12.51
C GLY A 101 4.94 26.10 -10.99
N SER A 102 4.28 27.04 -10.31
CA SER A 102 3.95 26.90 -8.89
C SER A 102 2.58 26.23 -8.79
N PHE A 103 2.50 25.12 -8.05
CA PHE A 103 1.24 24.41 -7.81
C PHE A 103 0.59 24.92 -6.53
N SER A 104 -0.73 25.12 -6.55
CA SER A 104 -1.49 25.39 -5.33
C SER A 104 -1.58 24.14 -4.46
N THR A 105 -1.80 24.30 -3.16
CA THR A 105 -2.04 23.17 -2.24
C THR A 105 -3.18 22.28 -2.71
N ALA A 106 -4.27 22.85 -3.21
CA ALA A 106 -5.41 22.08 -3.71
C ALA A 106 -5.05 21.20 -4.91
N GLN A 107 -4.20 21.70 -5.84
CA GLN A 107 -3.73 20.92 -6.98
C GLN A 107 -2.82 19.78 -6.53
N LEU A 108 -1.89 20.06 -5.61
CA LEU A 108 -1.01 19.04 -5.04
C LEU A 108 -1.83 17.95 -4.33
N ASN A 109 -2.77 18.32 -3.47
CA ASN A 109 -3.65 17.37 -2.79
C ASN A 109 -4.45 16.54 -3.80
N GLY A 110 -4.94 17.13 -4.90
CA GLY A 110 -5.62 16.40 -5.98
C GLY A 110 -4.75 15.37 -6.70
N TRP A 111 -3.42 15.42 -6.56
CA TRP A 111 -2.48 14.42 -7.07
C TRP A 111 -1.94 13.50 -5.96
N GLY A 112 -2.54 13.53 -4.78
CA GLY A 112 -2.08 12.74 -3.64
C GLY A 112 -0.84 13.33 -2.93
N PHE A 113 -0.46 14.57 -3.21
CA PHE A 113 0.64 15.25 -2.50
C PHE A 113 0.15 15.94 -1.23
N ILE A 114 1.00 15.90 -0.21
CA ILE A 114 0.82 16.69 1.00
C ILE A 114 1.79 17.87 0.97
N ALA A 115 1.25 19.07 0.72
CA ALA A 115 2.07 20.26 0.54
C ALA A 115 2.90 20.59 1.80
N GLY A 116 4.19 20.87 1.61
CA GLY A 116 5.11 21.24 2.69
C GLY A 116 5.67 20.07 3.51
N GLN A 117 5.33 18.83 3.15
CA GLN A 117 5.89 17.63 3.80
C GLN A 117 7.17 17.13 3.12
N ARG A 118 8.00 16.44 3.91
CA ARG A 118 9.15 15.68 3.36
C ARG A 118 8.62 14.46 2.61
N ILE A 119 9.11 14.26 1.41
CA ILE A 119 8.62 13.22 0.48
C ILE A 119 9.27 11.87 0.81
N PRO A 120 8.53 10.74 0.74
CA PRO A 120 9.08 9.40 0.85
C PRO A 120 10.17 9.16 -0.19
N VAL A 121 11.24 8.49 0.20
CA VAL A 121 12.34 8.15 -0.71
C VAL A 121 12.77 6.71 -0.48
N ARG A 122 12.90 5.99 -1.59
CA ARG A 122 13.49 4.66 -1.65
C ARG A 122 14.99 4.79 -1.91
N VAL A 123 15.79 4.05 -1.15
CA VAL A 123 17.25 4.02 -1.28
C VAL A 123 17.63 2.61 -1.69
N ALA A 124 18.06 2.45 -2.94
CA ALA A 124 18.32 1.15 -3.55
C ALA A 124 19.24 0.24 -2.72
N ALA A 125 20.31 0.80 -2.16
CA ALA A 125 21.23 0.04 -1.31
C ALA A 125 20.56 -0.47 -0.02
N LEU A 126 19.67 0.31 0.60
CA LEU A 126 18.97 -0.12 1.81
C LEU A 126 17.90 -1.17 1.52
N ASP A 127 17.23 -1.06 0.38
CA ASP A 127 16.25 -2.06 -0.03
C ASP A 127 16.94 -3.39 -0.37
N ALA A 128 18.07 -3.35 -1.08
CA ALA A 128 18.89 -4.54 -1.33
C ALA A 128 19.39 -5.20 -0.03
N ASP A 129 19.87 -4.42 0.94
CA ASP A 129 20.30 -4.96 2.24
C ASP A 129 19.14 -5.66 3.00
N ILE A 130 17.89 -5.20 2.81
CA ILE A 130 16.70 -5.80 3.44
C ILE A 130 16.28 -7.08 2.72
N GLU A 131 16.30 -7.08 1.39
CA GLU A 131 16.07 -8.28 0.57
C GLU A 131 17.07 -9.38 0.93
N ASP A 132 18.37 -9.06 0.98
CA ASP A 132 19.42 -9.99 1.40
C ASP A 132 19.17 -10.53 2.83
N ALA A 133 18.74 -9.68 3.76
CA ALA A 133 18.41 -10.12 5.12
C ALA A 133 17.22 -11.09 5.17
N ILE A 134 16.17 -10.82 4.38
CA ILE A 134 14.99 -11.70 4.27
C ILE A 134 15.40 -13.06 3.68
N ASP A 135 16.23 -13.06 2.63
CA ASP A 135 16.76 -14.27 1.99
C ASP A 135 17.62 -15.11 2.94
N GLU A 136 18.35 -14.47 3.86
CA GLU A 136 19.09 -15.13 4.94
C GLU A 136 18.18 -15.66 6.08
N GLY A 137 16.87 -15.40 6.01
CA GLY A 137 15.87 -15.85 6.97
C GLY A 137 15.67 -14.91 8.16
N VAL A 138 16.12 -13.64 8.05
CA VAL A 138 15.85 -12.61 9.05
C VAL A 138 14.44 -12.05 8.82
N ILE A 139 13.63 -12.02 9.88
CA ILE A 139 12.31 -11.41 9.83
C ILE A 139 12.40 -9.90 10.01
N THR A 140 11.94 -9.17 9.01
CA THR A 140 12.02 -7.71 8.95
C THR A 140 10.67 -7.07 9.25
N ILE A 141 10.69 -6.16 10.22
CA ILE A 141 9.50 -5.47 10.74
C ILE A 141 9.86 -4.00 10.92
N GLY A 142 9.03 -3.14 10.38
CA GLY A 142 9.40 -1.75 10.15
C GLY A 142 8.28 -0.76 10.43
N ALA A 143 8.65 0.45 10.82
CA ALA A 143 7.70 1.57 10.92
C ALA A 143 7.33 2.07 9.52
N ALA A 144 6.05 2.31 9.25
CA ALA A 144 5.60 2.84 7.95
C ALA A 144 6.17 4.22 7.64
N GLY A 145 6.22 5.10 8.65
CA GLY A 145 6.64 6.49 8.50
C GLY A 145 5.75 7.41 9.33
N ASN A 146 6.18 8.67 9.51
CA ASN A 146 5.44 9.66 10.29
C ASN A 146 5.16 10.92 9.43
N GLY A 147 4.99 10.74 8.12
CA GLY A 147 4.80 11.81 7.13
C GLY A 147 3.38 11.90 6.57
N GLN A 148 2.47 11.02 7.00
CA GLN A 148 1.07 10.91 6.57
C GLN A 148 0.91 10.42 5.13
N TRP A 149 1.98 9.92 4.52
CA TRP A 149 1.96 9.56 3.10
C TRP A 149 1.21 8.26 2.84
N LYS A 150 0.52 8.21 1.70
CA LYS A 150 0.04 6.97 1.10
C LYS A 150 1.23 6.17 0.56
N HIS A 151 1.30 4.90 0.95
CA HIS A 151 2.20 3.89 0.43
C HIS A 151 1.32 2.94 -0.38
N ASP A 152 1.51 2.92 -1.68
CA ASP A 152 0.87 1.93 -2.56
C ASP A 152 1.72 0.66 -2.63
N VAL A 153 1.19 -0.38 -3.27
CA VAL A 153 1.87 -1.65 -3.52
C VAL A 153 2.32 -1.77 -4.98
N PRO A 154 3.35 -2.57 -5.29
CA PRO A 154 3.72 -2.86 -6.68
C PRO A 154 2.53 -3.26 -7.56
N GLY A 155 2.33 -2.54 -8.67
CA GLY A 155 1.20 -2.75 -9.59
C GLY A 155 -0.12 -2.11 -9.14
N GLY A 156 -0.14 -1.43 -7.99
CA GLY A 156 -1.23 -0.55 -7.59
C GLY A 156 -1.34 0.70 -8.48
N PRO A 157 -2.50 1.37 -8.48
CA PRO A 157 -2.78 2.50 -9.37
C PRO A 157 -1.85 3.71 -9.16
N ASP A 158 -1.31 3.87 -7.96
CA ASP A 158 -0.51 5.01 -7.56
C ASP A 158 1.00 4.70 -7.40
N TRP A 159 1.39 3.43 -7.47
CA TRP A 159 2.78 2.97 -7.31
C TRP A 159 3.78 3.70 -8.22
N ASP A 160 3.36 4.01 -9.45
CA ASP A 160 4.18 4.66 -10.48
C ASP A 160 3.93 6.17 -10.58
N ASN A 161 3.17 6.76 -9.65
CA ASN A 161 3.01 8.20 -9.57
C ASN A 161 4.36 8.87 -9.27
N THR A 162 4.71 9.84 -10.12
CA THR A 162 6.00 10.52 -10.04
C THR A 162 5.88 12.02 -10.25
N PHE A 163 6.89 12.73 -9.76
CA PHE A 163 7.17 14.11 -10.16
C PHE A 163 8.66 14.29 -10.42
N GLU A 164 9.02 15.32 -11.16
CA GLU A 164 10.40 15.70 -11.42
C GLU A 164 10.77 16.95 -10.62
N MET A 165 11.88 16.90 -9.90
CA MET A 165 12.43 18.05 -9.18
C MET A 165 13.94 18.08 -9.31
N SER A 166 14.46 19.23 -9.76
CA SER A 166 15.90 19.45 -10.01
C SER A 166 16.53 18.38 -10.92
N GLY A 167 15.78 17.90 -11.92
CA GLY A 167 16.23 16.90 -12.89
C GLY A 167 16.18 15.44 -12.39
N ASN A 168 15.65 15.20 -11.19
CA ASN A 168 15.47 13.84 -10.66
C ASN A 168 13.97 13.49 -10.61
N THR A 169 13.65 12.25 -10.99
CA THR A 169 12.31 11.68 -10.85
C THR A 169 12.16 11.07 -9.46
N TYR A 170 11.04 11.36 -8.79
CA TYR A 170 10.73 10.85 -7.47
C TYR A 170 9.40 10.11 -7.50
N TYR A 171 9.39 8.88 -7.01
CA TYR A 171 8.20 8.05 -6.81
C TYR A 171 7.72 8.23 -5.37
N TYR A 172 6.70 9.06 -5.18
CA TYR A 172 6.34 9.58 -3.85
C TYR A 172 5.34 8.69 -3.10
N MET A 173 4.79 7.66 -3.75
CA MET A 173 3.85 6.72 -3.12
C MET A 173 4.40 5.31 -2.94
N ARG A 174 5.69 5.05 -3.21
CA ARG A 174 6.31 3.72 -3.02
C ARG A 174 6.76 3.42 -1.58
N GLY A 175 6.39 4.30 -0.66
CA GLY A 175 6.89 4.29 0.71
C GLY A 175 8.36 4.68 0.85
N THR A 176 8.90 4.49 2.06
CA THR A 176 10.27 4.88 2.42
C THR A 176 11.09 3.68 2.83
N SER A 177 12.35 3.61 2.39
CA SER A 177 13.30 2.62 2.89
C SER A 177 13.60 2.84 4.39
N PRO A 178 13.87 1.78 5.16
CA PRO A 178 14.05 0.38 4.73
C PRO A 178 12.76 -0.47 4.78
N THR A 179 11.62 0.12 5.13
CA THR A 179 10.46 -0.63 5.64
C THR A 179 9.30 -0.73 4.66
N ALA A 180 9.38 -0.03 3.52
CA ALA A 180 8.43 -0.13 2.45
C ALA A 180 8.29 -1.58 1.96
N ASN A 181 7.07 -1.95 1.59
CA ASN A 181 6.81 -3.21 0.91
C ASN A 181 7.12 -3.09 -0.58
N ASP A 182 7.66 -4.17 -1.15
CA ASP A 182 7.97 -4.32 -2.56
C ASP A 182 7.96 -5.83 -2.88
N ASP A 183 6.78 -6.45 -3.01
CA ASP A 183 6.60 -7.92 -3.17
C ASP A 183 6.28 -8.26 -4.64
N ASN A 184 7.29 -8.13 -5.49
CA ASN A 184 7.17 -7.73 -6.90
C ASN A 184 6.43 -8.69 -7.85
N VAL A 185 5.45 -8.15 -8.62
CA VAL A 185 5.36 -8.45 -10.08
C VAL A 185 5.47 -7.19 -10.98
N ASN A 186 5.49 -5.95 -10.45
CA ASN A 186 6.06 -4.75 -11.13
C ASN A 186 6.74 -3.73 -10.17
N GLY A 187 7.31 -4.20 -9.07
CA GLY A 187 8.22 -3.53 -8.15
C GLY A 187 9.70 -3.70 -8.54
N THR A 188 10.64 -3.41 -7.63
CA THR A 188 12.10 -3.54 -7.91
C THR A 188 12.78 -4.65 -7.10
N TYR A 189 12.27 -4.95 -5.91
CA TYR A 189 12.86 -5.90 -4.97
C TYR A 189 11.81 -6.96 -4.57
N ASP A 190 12.21 -7.99 -3.82
CA ASP A 190 11.35 -8.96 -3.13
C ASP A 190 11.42 -8.73 -1.62
N ILE A 191 10.70 -7.70 -1.18
CA ILE A 191 10.66 -7.20 0.20
C ILE A 191 9.22 -7.27 0.73
N PRO A 192 8.77 -8.45 1.16
CA PRO A 192 7.49 -8.63 1.86
C PRO A 192 7.64 -8.29 3.36
N ASN A 193 8.17 -7.10 3.65
CA ASN A 193 8.30 -6.54 5.00
C ASN A 193 6.98 -6.64 5.80
N ILE A 194 7.06 -6.56 7.14
CA ILE A 194 5.88 -6.24 7.95
C ILE A 194 5.94 -4.74 8.23
N CYS A 195 5.24 -3.96 7.40
CA CYS A 195 5.17 -2.50 7.50
C CYS A 195 4.06 -2.09 8.48
N VAL A 196 4.43 -1.33 9.51
CA VAL A 196 3.60 -1.05 10.69
C VAL A 196 3.20 0.41 10.77
N GLY A 197 1.90 0.67 10.60
CA GLY A 197 1.25 1.93 10.91
C GLY A 197 0.97 2.09 12.41
N ALA A 198 0.66 3.32 12.83
CA ALA A 198 0.40 3.66 14.22
C ALA A 198 -1.06 4.04 14.46
N THR A 199 -1.60 3.62 15.60
CA THR A 199 -2.86 4.13 16.14
C THR A 199 -2.65 5.13 17.26
N ASP A 200 -3.68 5.95 17.49
CA ASP A 200 -3.71 6.89 18.60
C ASP A 200 -4.37 6.29 19.86
N THR A 201 -4.67 7.14 20.85
CA THR A 201 -5.32 6.71 22.10
C THR A 201 -6.84 6.91 22.11
N GLY A 202 -7.40 7.42 21.01
CA GLY A 202 -8.80 7.80 20.88
C GLY A 202 -9.64 6.70 20.25
N LEU A 203 -10.96 6.85 20.37
CA LEU A 203 -11.92 6.04 19.63
C LEU A 203 -12.84 6.96 18.83
N THR A 204 -13.06 6.64 17.55
CA THR A 204 -13.97 7.38 16.67
C THR A 204 -15.25 6.59 16.48
N LEU A 205 -16.39 7.28 16.50
CA LEU A 205 -17.69 6.68 16.20
C LEU A 205 -17.81 6.50 14.69
N ASP A 206 -17.96 5.26 14.24
CA ASP A 206 -18.15 4.92 12.84
C ASP A 206 -19.64 4.88 12.46
N THR A 207 -19.91 4.79 11.15
CA THR A 207 -21.23 4.70 10.50
C THR A 207 -22.09 3.53 11.00
N ASP A 208 -21.47 2.46 11.49
CA ASP A 208 -22.13 1.31 12.12
C ASP A 208 -22.48 1.55 13.62
N SER A 209 -22.27 2.77 14.10
CA SER A 209 -22.43 3.18 15.51
C SER A 209 -21.49 2.45 16.49
N VAL A 210 -20.43 1.82 16.00
CA VAL A 210 -19.36 1.21 16.80
C VAL A 210 -18.22 2.20 16.96
N ARG A 211 -17.64 2.24 18.16
CA ARG A 211 -16.42 3.00 18.43
C ARG A 211 -15.20 2.18 18.03
N LYS A 212 -14.43 2.68 17.07
CA LYS A 212 -13.25 2.02 16.50
C LYS A 212 -11.98 2.75 16.92
N ASP A 213 -10.87 2.02 17.00
CA ASP A 213 -9.55 2.62 17.10
C ASP A 213 -9.29 3.45 15.84
N ARG A 214 -8.33 4.37 15.84
CA ARG A 214 -8.03 5.14 14.62
C ARG A 214 -6.54 5.24 14.37
N LYS A 215 -6.20 5.37 13.09
CA LYS A 215 -4.85 5.76 12.66
C LYS A 215 -4.49 7.09 13.33
N VAL A 216 -3.27 7.19 13.86
CA VAL A 216 -2.78 8.48 14.39
C VAL A 216 -2.41 9.40 13.25
N SER A 217 -2.62 10.70 13.44
CA SER A 217 -2.58 11.65 12.34
C SER A 217 -1.27 11.71 11.57
N PHE A 218 -0.13 11.41 12.21
CA PHE A 218 1.18 11.40 11.56
C PHE A 218 1.48 10.10 10.81
N SER A 219 0.77 9.00 11.06
CA SER A 219 1.12 7.69 10.49
C SER A 219 0.92 7.70 8.99
N ASP A 220 1.93 7.20 8.29
CA ASP A 220 1.76 6.77 6.90
C ASP A 220 0.72 5.64 6.82
N CYS A 221 0.09 5.51 5.65
CA CYS A 221 -1.01 4.58 5.37
C CYS A 221 -0.95 4.10 3.92
N GLY A 222 -2.05 3.57 3.40
CA GLY A 222 -2.16 2.99 2.07
C GLY A 222 -1.95 1.47 2.02
N PRO A 223 -2.20 0.84 0.86
CA PRO A 223 -2.08 -0.60 0.66
C PRO A 223 -0.71 -1.20 1.05
N GLY A 224 0.35 -0.38 1.02
CA GLY A 224 1.71 -0.76 1.41
C GLY A 224 1.95 -0.87 2.91
N VAL A 225 0.99 -0.50 3.76
CA VAL A 225 1.02 -0.71 5.23
C VAL A 225 0.25 -1.98 5.58
N ASP A 226 0.87 -2.94 6.26
CA ASP A 226 0.25 -4.26 6.46
C ASP A 226 -0.66 -4.33 7.69
N VAL A 227 -0.21 -3.69 8.77
CA VAL A 227 -0.86 -3.77 10.09
C VAL A 227 -0.67 -2.47 10.85
N TYR A 228 -1.56 -2.24 11.80
CA TYR A 228 -1.48 -1.14 12.74
C TYR A 228 -1.27 -1.64 14.16
N ALA A 229 -0.54 -0.86 14.95
CA ALA A 229 -0.35 -1.10 16.39
C ALA A 229 -0.34 0.24 17.15
N PRO A 230 -0.53 0.23 18.49
CA PRO A 230 -0.52 1.44 19.30
C PRO A 230 0.80 2.19 19.16
N GLY A 231 0.77 3.42 18.65
CA GLY A 231 1.99 4.22 18.42
C GLY A 231 2.05 5.51 19.21
N THR A 232 1.06 5.79 20.06
CA THR A 232 0.91 7.10 20.72
C THR A 232 1.12 7.00 22.22
N SER A 233 1.94 7.91 22.77
CA SER A 233 2.23 7.99 24.21
C SER A 233 2.76 6.69 24.81
N ILE A 234 3.58 5.97 24.05
CA ILE A 234 4.18 4.70 24.44
C ILE A 234 5.34 4.96 25.40
N MET A 235 5.36 4.24 26.52
CA MET A 235 6.46 4.32 27.48
C MET A 235 7.73 3.76 26.86
N SER A 236 8.78 4.57 26.85
CA SER A 236 10.06 4.23 26.23
C SER A 236 11.24 4.52 27.17
N VAL A 237 12.36 3.88 26.87
CA VAL A 237 13.67 4.18 27.45
C VAL A 237 14.35 5.24 26.60
N LEU A 238 14.91 6.26 27.25
CA LEU A 238 15.42 7.45 26.61
C LEU A 238 16.89 7.67 27.03
N ASN A 239 17.72 8.02 26.06
CA ASN A 239 19.10 8.42 26.33
C ASN A 239 19.14 9.68 27.22
N THR A 240 20.19 9.84 28.02
CA THR A 240 20.42 11.05 28.83
C THR A 240 20.38 12.33 27.98
N SER A 241 20.87 12.26 26.73
CA SER A 241 20.89 13.35 25.76
C SER A 241 19.53 13.66 25.12
N TYR A 242 18.50 12.85 25.35
CA TYR A 242 17.17 13.11 24.79
C TYR A 242 16.59 14.41 25.35
N SER A 243 16.22 15.31 24.43
CA SER A 243 15.75 16.67 24.73
C SER A 243 14.23 16.79 24.80
N GLY A 244 13.47 15.78 24.37
CA GLY A 244 11.99 15.79 24.36
C GLY A 244 11.33 15.59 25.74
N GLY A 245 12.07 15.80 26.82
CA GLY A 245 11.59 15.59 28.19
C GLY A 245 11.78 14.15 28.68
N GLY A 246 11.06 13.79 29.76
CA GLY A 246 11.21 12.51 30.46
C GLY A 246 11.71 12.70 31.90
N THR A 247 11.57 11.66 32.71
CA THR A 247 12.08 11.60 34.09
C THR A 247 13.22 10.61 34.17
N THR A 248 14.13 10.79 35.12
CA THR A 248 15.16 9.78 35.40
C THR A 248 14.50 8.45 35.70
N ASP A 249 14.98 7.37 35.06
CA ASP A 249 14.54 6.03 35.37
C ASP A 249 15.00 5.69 36.79
N PRO A 250 14.09 5.37 37.73
CA PRO A 250 14.47 5.03 39.10
C PRO A 250 15.34 3.76 39.19
N ARG A 251 15.40 2.96 38.11
CA ARG A 251 16.27 1.79 37.98
C ARG A 251 17.64 2.16 37.42
N SER A 252 17.78 3.30 36.73
CA SER A 252 19.10 3.78 36.33
C SER A 252 19.79 4.26 37.59
N GLY A 253 20.88 3.59 37.96
CA GLY A 253 21.70 3.96 39.11
C GLY A 253 22.37 5.32 38.91
N SER A 254 23.50 5.53 39.57
CA SER A 254 24.13 6.85 39.64
C SER A 254 24.53 7.42 38.26
N LEU A 255 25.10 6.60 37.35
CA LEU A 255 25.52 7.04 36.00
C LEU A 255 25.66 5.86 35.00
N PRO A 256 25.27 6.03 33.72
CA PRO A 256 24.48 7.15 33.19
C PRO A 256 23.02 7.06 33.66
N SER A 257 22.45 8.20 34.04
CA SER A 257 21.07 8.29 34.53
C SER A 257 20.07 8.29 33.36
N TYR A 258 19.88 7.13 32.72
CA TYR A 258 18.91 6.97 31.64
C TYR A 258 17.54 7.50 32.05
N LYS A 259 16.80 8.01 31.06
CA LYS A 259 15.47 8.56 31.28
C LYS A 259 14.41 7.56 30.84
N ILE A 260 13.21 7.69 31.41
CA ILE A 260 11.99 7.10 30.90
C ILE A 260 11.02 8.21 30.55
N GLY A 261 10.24 8.00 29.50
CA GLY A 261 9.25 8.97 29.05
C GLY A 261 8.31 8.37 28.03
N LYS A 262 7.20 9.07 27.78
CA LYS A 262 6.25 8.68 26.75
C LYS A 262 6.57 9.41 25.46
N ILE A 263 6.73 8.66 24.38
CA ILE A 263 6.94 9.20 23.04
C ILE A 263 5.95 8.55 22.06
N SER A 264 5.76 9.20 20.92
CA SER A 264 4.83 8.77 19.88
C SER A 264 5.55 8.61 18.54
N GLY A 265 5.11 7.66 17.74
CA GLY A 265 5.60 7.41 16.39
C GLY A 265 5.26 6.01 15.91
N THR A 266 5.25 5.79 14.60
CA THR A 266 5.26 4.43 14.02
C THR A 266 6.49 3.64 14.49
N SER A 267 7.59 4.32 14.82
CA SER A 267 8.77 3.74 15.48
C SER A 267 8.49 3.19 16.90
N MET A 268 7.39 3.56 17.54
CA MET A 268 6.94 2.99 18.82
C MET A 268 5.90 1.87 18.62
N ALA A 269 5.20 1.87 17.49
CA ALA A 269 4.28 0.82 17.09
C ALA A 269 5.03 -0.44 16.60
N SER A 270 6.02 -0.27 15.72
CA SER A 270 6.78 -1.39 15.12
C SER A 270 7.46 -2.33 16.12
N PRO A 271 8.11 -1.90 17.22
CA PRO A 271 8.71 -2.84 18.17
C PRO A 271 7.67 -3.68 18.93
N GLN A 272 6.43 -3.23 19.06
CA GLN A 272 5.35 -4.05 19.65
C GLN A 272 5.00 -5.21 18.72
N VAL A 273 4.91 -4.94 17.41
CA VAL A 273 4.72 -5.98 16.40
C VAL A 273 5.91 -6.94 16.37
N ALA A 274 7.13 -6.43 16.48
CA ALA A 274 8.33 -7.28 16.59
C ALA A 274 8.28 -8.21 17.81
N GLY A 275 7.83 -7.74 18.96
CA GLY A 275 7.62 -8.57 20.14
C GLY A 275 6.55 -9.66 19.92
N LEU A 276 5.43 -9.32 19.26
CA LEU A 276 4.40 -10.30 18.90
C LEU A 276 4.96 -11.37 17.96
N VAL A 277 5.69 -10.97 16.92
CA VAL A 277 6.27 -11.89 15.94
C VAL A 277 7.36 -12.75 16.59
N ALA A 278 8.15 -12.24 17.53
CA ALA A 278 9.10 -13.05 18.28
C ALA A 278 8.40 -14.18 19.06
N CYS A 279 7.29 -13.88 19.78
CA CYS A 279 6.49 -14.90 20.45
C CYS A 279 5.86 -15.90 19.48
N LEU A 280 5.44 -15.45 18.30
CA LEU A 280 4.94 -16.31 17.23
C LEU A 280 6.04 -17.28 16.76
N MET A 281 7.26 -16.78 16.55
CA MET A 281 8.40 -17.57 16.10
C MET A 281 8.92 -18.55 17.15
N GLU A 282 8.72 -18.31 18.45
CA GLU A 282 8.98 -19.34 19.47
C GLU A 282 8.14 -20.61 19.22
N THR A 283 6.93 -20.45 18.68
CA THR A 283 6.11 -21.59 18.27
C THR A 283 6.49 -22.11 16.89
N TYR A 284 6.77 -21.20 15.95
CA TYR A 284 7.02 -21.53 14.54
C TYR A 284 8.41 -21.03 14.10
N PRO A 285 9.50 -21.66 14.59
CA PRO A 285 10.87 -21.13 14.45
C PRO A 285 11.44 -21.20 13.03
N HIS A 286 10.71 -21.79 12.08
CA HIS A 286 11.13 -21.97 10.69
C HIS A 286 10.21 -21.26 9.70
N TYR A 287 9.36 -20.35 10.18
CA TYR A 287 8.57 -19.52 9.26
C TYR A 287 9.48 -18.55 8.51
N THR A 288 9.23 -18.43 7.20
CA THR A 288 9.76 -17.36 6.36
C THR A 288 9.07 -16.02 6.71
N GLN A 289 9.60 -14.93 6.15
CA GLN A 289 9.03 -13.58 6.26
C GLN A 289 7.53 -13.57 5.90
N GLU A 290 7.16 -14.14 4.75
CA GLU A 290 5.78 -14.17 4.24
C GLU A 290 4.89 -15.03 5.13
N GLN A 291 5.40 -16.15 5.63
CA GLN A 291 4.65 -17.04 6.54
C GLN A 291 4.38 -16.38 7.88
N ALA A 292 5.38 -15.68 8.44
CA ALA A 292 5.24 -14.91 9.67
C ALA A 292 4.21 -13.79 9.49
N LYS A 293 4.33 -13.01 8.42
CA LYS A 293 3.38 -11.94 8.03
C LYS A 293 1.96 -12.46 7.86
N ALA A 294 1.78 -13.53 7.07
CA ALA A 294 0.47 -14.14 6.83
C ALA A 294 -0.16 -14.69 8.12
N TYR A 295 0.64 -15.31 8.99
CA TYR A 295 0.14 -15.82 10.28
C TYR A 295 -0.23 -14.69 11.24
N LEU A 296 0.59 -13.63 11.32
CA LEU A 296 0.29 -12.43 12.10
C LEU A 296 -1.06 -11.84 11.69
N ILE A 297 -1.23 -11.54 10.40
CA ILE A 297 -2.44 -10.89 9.86
C ILE A 297 -3.69 -11.77 10.04
N SER A 298 -3.57 -13.09 9.84
CA SER A 298 -4.73 -13.99 9.85
C SER A 298 -5.12 -14.52 11.24
N LYS A 299 -4.20 -14.56 12.21
CA LYS A 299 -4.42 -15.18 13.53
C LYS A 299 -4.16 -14.24 14.72
N TRP A 300 -3.21 -13.32 14.59
CA TRP A 300 -2.75 -12.42 15.65
C TRP A 300 -3.10 -10.96 15.36
N ALA A 301 -4.17 -10.74 14.60
CA ALA A 301 -4.74 -9.42 14.35
C ALA A 301 -6.27 -9.45 14.40
N VAL A 302 -6.87 -8.27 14.48
CA VAL A 302 -8.31 -8.02 14.38
C VAL A 302 -8.54 -7.22 13.11
N GLN A 303 -9.51 -7.68 12.32
CA GLN A 303 -9.92 -7.06 11.06
C GLN A 303 -11.06 -6.07 11.33
N GLY A 304 -11.11 -4.94 10.63
CA GLY A 304 -12.21 -3.97 10.72
C GLY A 304 -12.29 -3.20 12.05
N GLN A 305 -11.17 -3.14 12.79
CA GLN A 305 -11.09 -2.51 14.11
C GLN A 305 -10.76 -1.02 14.04
N LEU A 306 -10.23 -0.55 12.91
CA LEU A 306 -9.87 0.85 12.69
C LEU A 306 -11.05 1.61 12.06
N TYR A 307 -11.22 2.86 12.48
CA TYR A 307 -12.01 3.84 11.78
C TYR A 307 -11.33 4.16 10.44
N ASP A 308 -12.13 4.23 9.40
CA ASP A 308 -11.71 4.51 8.04
C ASP A 308 -12.68 5.55 7.48
N ALA A 309 -12.21 6.78 7.30
CA ALA A 309 -13.05 7.87 6.83
C ALA A 309 -13.60 7.54 5.43
N THR A 310 -14.91 7.71 5.22
CA THR A 310 -15.53 7.33 3.95
C THR A 310 -15.19 8.32 2.83
N SER A 311 -14.28 7.88 1.95
CA SER A 311 -14.10 8.27 0.54
C SER A 311 -14.08 9.77 0.23
N THR A 312 -13.06 10.47 0.71
CA THR A 312 -12.47 11.53 -0.09
C THR A 312 -11.06 11.06 -0.39
N GLU A 313 -10.68 10.88 -1.66
CA GLU A 313 -9.28 10.71 -2.10
C GLU A 313 -8.48 11.99 -1.78
N ASP A 314 -8.52 12.41 -0.51
CA ASP A 314 -7.86 13.55 0.05
C ASP A 314 -6.64 13.00 0.79
N PRO A 315 -5.43 13.15 0.23
CA PRO A 315 -4.22 12.65 0.87
C PRO A 315 -3.95 13.31 2.24
N THR A 316 -4.68 14.38 2.58
CA THR A 316 -4.55 15.10 3.84
C THR A 316 -5.56 14.67 4.90
N ASP A 317 -6.55 13.82 4.56
CA ASP A 317 -7.42 13.22 5.57
C ASP A 317 -6.64 12.21 6.41
N THR A 318 -6.44 12.57 7.66
CA THR A 318 -5.63 11.77 8.59
C THR A 318 -6.38 10.57 9.16
N ASP A 319 -7.70 10.57 9.08
CA ASP A 319 -8.57 9.48 9.54
C ASP A 319 -8.87 8.46 8.43
N ASP A 320 -8.55 8.76 7.17
CA ASP A 320 -8.66 7.84 6.02
C ASP A 320 -7.48 6.85 6.00
N LEU A 321 -7.74 5.55 5.85
CA LEU A 321 -6.71 4.52 5.68
C LEU A 321 -6.14 4.50 4.26
N GLN A 322 -6.74 5.21 3.32
CA GLN A 322 -6.35 5.35 1.91
C GLN A 322 -6.10 4.00 1.24
N GLY A 323 -6.94 3.01 1.54
CA GLY A 323 -6.82 1.64 1.03
C GLY A 323 -5.90 0.72 1.83
N SER A 324 -5.40 1.14 3.01
CA SER A 324 -4.69 0.20 3.90
C SER A 324 -5.60 -0.96 4.30
N PRO A 325 -5.07 -2.18 4.43
CA PRO A 325 -5.69 -3.23 5.22
C PRO A 325 -6.13 -2.71 6.60
N ASN A 326 -7.43 -2.85 6.90
CA ASN A 326 -7.97 -2.50 8.22
C ASN A 326 -7.64 -3.61 9.24
N VAL A 327 -6.37 -3.68 9.64
CA VAL A 327 -5.78 -4.76 10.43
C VAL A 327 -5.06 -4.19 11.65
N HIS A 328 -5.56 -4.45 12.84
CA HIS A 328 -4.90 -4.06 14.09
C HIS A 328 -4.34 -5.29 14.81
N VAL A 329 -3.04 -5.29 15.13
CA VAL A 329 -2.41 -6.44 15.79
C VAL A 329 -2.95 -6.67 17.19
N LYS A 330 -2.91 -7.92 17.65
CA LYS A 330 -3.20 -8.32 19.01
C LYS A 330 -2.35 -9.51 19.42
N TYR A 331 -2.12 -9.66 20.72
CA TYR A 331 -1.62 -10.94 21.23
C TYR A 331 -2.73 -12.00 21.12
N ASN A 332 -2.40 -13.15 20.55
CA ASN A 332 -3.33 -14.27 20.44
C ASN A 332 -2.84 -15.47 21.25
N PHE A 333 -3.64 -15.87 22.23
CA PHE A 333 -3.35 -17.03 23.06
C PHE A 333 -3.53 -18.32 22.25
N GLU A 334 -2.44 -18.97 21.89
CA GLU A 334 -2.48 -20.23 21.13
C GLU A 334 -2.85 -21.47 21.97
N ARG A 335 -2.83 -21.30 23.30
CA ARG A 335 -3.25 -22.29 24.27
C ARG A 335 -4.29 -21.67 25.18
N SER A 336 -5.19 -22.50 25.70
CA SER A 336 -6.10 -22.06 26.74
C SER A 336 -5.29 -21.55 27.94
N ILE A 337 -5.71 -20.40 28.48
CA ILE A 337 -5.10 -19.80 29.67
C ILE A 337 -5.36 -20.71 30.89
N ASP A 338 -6.51 -21.41 30.89
CA ASP A 338 -6.92 -22.34 31.92
C ASP A 338 -7.25 -23.74 31.35
N GLY A 339 -7.10 -24.77 32.19
CA GLY A 339 -7.46 -26.15 31.85
C GLY A 339 -6.37 -26.93 31.11
N ALA A 340 -6.77 -27.88 30.27
CA ALA A 340 -5.81 -28.71 29.54
C ALA A 340 -5.08 -27.87 28.47
N MET A 341 -3.78 -27.61 28.70
CA MET A 341 -2.92 -26.83 27.80
C MET A 341 -2.62 -27.54 26.47
N HIS A 342 -3.03 -28.81 26.33
CA HIS A 342 -2.80 -29.63 25.16
C HIS A 342 -4.05 -30.44 24.77
N PRO A 343 -4.25 -30.69 23.46
CA PRO A 343 -3.49 -30.12 22.33
C PRO A 343 -3.85 -28.65 22.03
N LYS A 344 -2.99 -27.94 21.28
CA LYS A 344 -3.29 -26.60 20.76
C LYS A 344 -4.57 -26.64 19.92
N LYS A 345 -5.34 -25.55 19.92
CA LYS A 345 -6.59 -25.44 19.17
C LYS A 345 -6.35 -25.55 17.66
N ASP A 346 -5.37 -24.81 17.16
CA ASP A 346 -4.88 -24.83 15.79
C ASP A 346 -3.35 -25.03 15.82
N TYR A 347 -2.80 -25.64 14.77
CA TYR A 347 -1.37 -25.68 14.52
C TYR A 347 -1.11 -25.29 13.07
N ASN A 348 -0.37 -24.19 12.87
CA ASN A 348 0.02 -23.64 11.57
C ASN A 348 -1.16 -23.08 10.74
N LEU A 349 -0.84 -22.32 9.69
CA LEU A 349 -1.78 -21.95 8.63
C LEU A 349 -2.30 -23.19 7.92
N ARG A 350 -3.54 -23.10 7.43
CA ARG A 350 -4.12 -24.15 6.63
C ARG A 350 -3.52 -24.09 5.22
N PRO A 351 -2.94 -25.18 4.68
CA PRO A 351 -2.48 -25.21 3.31
C PRO A 351 -3.61 -24.88 2.34
N THR A 352 -3.32 -24.14 1.28
CA THR A 352 -4.25 -23.76 0.21
C THR A 352 -4.12 -24.63 -1.04
N THR A 353 -3.11 -25.52 -1.09
CA THR A 353 -2.82 -26.46 -2.18
C THR A 353 -2.25 -27.78 -1.64
N GLY A 354 -2.03 -28.77 -2.51
CA GLY A 354 -1.37 -30.05 -2.20
C GLY A 354 -2.30 -31.20 -1.80
N ALA A 355 -1.73 -32.39 -1.60
CA ALA A 355 -2.46 -33.65 -1.46
C ALA A 355 -3.42 -33.72 -0.25
N LEU A 356 -3.27 -32.81 0.72
CA LEU A 356 -4.12 -32.71 1.91
C LEU A 356 -5.14 -31.56 1.82
N TYR A 357 -5.20 -30.85 0.68
CA TYR A 357 -6.17 -29.79 0.41
C TYR A 357 -7.26 -30.27 -0.58
N PRO A 358 -8.55 -29.93 -0.34
CA PRO A 358 -9.11 -29.35 0.88
C PRO A 358 -9.36 -30.42 1.96
N ARG A 359 -8.82 -30.25 3.17
CA ARG A 359 -9.10 -31.17 4.29
C ARG A 359 -10.51 -30.93 4.84
N ALA A 360 -11.46 -31.85 4.68
CA ALA A 360 -12.81 -31.69 5.22
C ALA A 360 -12.78 -31.35 6.73
N LYS A 361 -13.60 -30.36 7.17
CA LYS A 361 -13.74 -30.03 8.60
C LYS A 361 -14.28 -31.26 9.34
N ARG A 362 -13.44 -31.95 10.12
CA ARG A 362 -13.86 -33.00 11.04
C ARG A 362 -14.04 -32.42 12.43
N THR A 363 -15.28 -32.25 12.85
CA THR A 363 -15.61 -31.94 14.25
C THR A 363 -15.55 -33.23 15.05
N VAL A 364 -14.53 -33.40 15.87
CA VAL A 364 -14.47 -34.52 16.82
C VAL A 364 -15.35 -34.18 18.01
N ARG A 365 -16.54 -34.78 18.10
CA ARG A 365 -17.34 -34.73 19.33
C ARG A 365 -16.72 -35.71 20.33
N LYS A 366 -16.21 -35.23 21.46
CA LYS A 366 -15.86 -36.11 22.59
C LYS A 366 -17.12 -36.86 23.01
N ARG A 367 -17.03 -38.19 23.09
CA ARG A 367 -18.08 -39.01 23.72
C ARG A 367 -18.18 -38.58 25.19
N PRO A 368 -19.39 -38.55 25.78
CA PRO A 368 -19.52 -38.43 27.23
C PRO A 368 -18.73 -39.54 27.93
N PRO A 369 -18.18 -39.29 29.13
CA PRO A 369 -17.57 -40.36 29.93
C PRO A 369 -18.62 -41.45 30.19
N GLU A 370 -18.21 -42.71 30.07
CA GLU A 370 -19.02 -43.88 30.46
C GLU A 370 -19.14 -44.00 31.99
#